data_AF-A0A350I989-F1
#
_entry.id   AF-A0A350I989-F1
#
_cell.length_a   1.000
_cell.length_b   1.000
_cell.length_c   1.000
_cell.angle_alpha   90.00
_cell.angle_beta   90.00
_cell.angle_gamma   90.00
#
_symmetry.space_group_name_H-M   'P 1'
#
loop_
_entity.id
_entity.type
_entity.pdbx_description
1 polymer ?
#
loop_
_entity_poly.entity_id
_entity_poly.type
_entity_poly.pdbx_seq_one_letter_code
_entity_poly.pdbx_strand_id
1 'polypeptide(L)'
;MEMLQFVADVGFPIASALAGGFFVFLTLKFILDGVLGDIKTQRGFAQALDNRIKTMNNEVVRIDVSVCHAFGISPDLNRISRADGQQDARKD
;
A
#
# COMPACT_ATOMS: atom_id res chain seq x y z
N MET A 1 -15.14 -32.15 49.36
CA MET A 1 -16.11 -31.14 48.89
C MET A 1 -15.50 -29.75 48.97
N GLU A 2 -15.01 -29.32 50.15
CA GLU A 2 -14.31 -28.03 50.37
C GLU A 2 -13.12 -27.74 49.44
N MET A 3 -12.15 -28.66 49.31
CA MET A 3 -10.97 -28.45 48.46
C MET A 3 -11.28 -28.26 46.96
N LEU A 4 -12.32 -28.94 46.46
CA LEU A 4 -12.76 -28.80 45.07
C LEU A 4 -13.49 -27.47 44.85
N GLN A 5 -14.27 -27.00 45.82
CA GLN A 5 -14.90 -25.68 45.79
C GLN A 5 -13.86 -24.55 45.83
N PHE A 6 -12.85 -24.66 46.70
CA PHE A 6 -11.78 -23.67 46.77
C PHE A 6 -11.02 -23.57 45.44
N VAL A 7 -10.64 -24.70 44.84
CA VAL A 7 -9.97 -24.73 43.53
C VAL A 7 -10.87 -24.19 42.42
N ALA A 8 -12.19 -24.42 42.48
CA ALA A 8 -13.13 -23.86 41.52
C ALA A 8 -13.27 -22.33 41.67
N ASP A 9 -13.35 -21.82 42.90
CA ASP A 9 -13.52 -20.40 43.20
C ASP A 9 -12.30 -19.55 42.84
N VAL A 10 -11.08 -20.09 42.93
CA VAL A 10 -9.87 -19.39 42.46
C VAL A 10 -9.51 -19.72 41.01
N GLY A 11 -9.84 -20.92 40.54
CA GLY A 11 -9.57 -21.36 39.18
C GLY A 11 -10.41 -20.64 38.13
N PHE A 12 -11.68 -20.37 38.42
CA PHE A 12 -12.57 -19.66 37.52
C PHE A 12 -12.13 -18.20 37.25
N PRO A 13 -11.78 -17.38 38.26
CA PRO A 13 -11.21 -16.05 38.04
C PRO A 13 -9.91 -16.08 37.24
N ILE A 14 -8.97 -16.99 37.55
CA ILE A 14 -7.69 -17.08 36.84
C ILE A 14 -7.90 -17.47 35.37
N ALA A 15 -8.75 -18.47 35.11
CA ALA A 15 -9.09 -18.88 33.75
C ALA A 15 -9.79 -17.74 32.99
N SER A 16 -10.72 -17.04 33.63
CA SER A 16 -11.44 -15.92 33.01
C SER A 16 -10.53 -14.73 32.69
N ALA A 17 -9.56 -14.42 33.55
CA ALA A 17 -8.57 -13.38 33.32
C ALA A 17 -7.62 -13.73 32.16
N LEU A 18 -7.17 -14.99 32.08
CA LEU A 18 -6.34 -15.46 30.97
C LEU A 18 -7.11 -15.44 29.64
N ALA A 19 -8.36 -15.92 29.65
CA ALA A 19 -9.23 -15.89 28.47
C ALA A 19 -9.51 -14.45 28.01
N GLY A 20 -9.81 -13.55 28.95
CA GLY A 20 -10.03 -12.12 28.66
C GLY A 20 -8.78 -11.42 28.13
N GLY A 21 -7.62 -11.66 28.74
CA GLY A 21 -6.35 -11.11 28.27
C GLY A 21 -5.99 -11.60 26.87
N PHE A 22 -6.19 -12.89 26.59
CA PHE A 22 -5.97 -13.46 25.26
C PHE A 22 -6.94 -12.90 24.22
N PHE A 23 -8.21 -12.70 24.59
CA PHE A 23 -9.21 -12.09 23.72
C PHE A 23 -8.84 -10.66 23.32
N VAL A 24 -8.45 -9.81 24.28
CA VAL A 24 -8.00 -8.42 23.99
C VAL A 24 -6.79 -8.42 23.07
N PHE A 25 -5.82 -9.31 23.28
CA PHE A 25 -4.68 -9.46 22.40
C PHE A 25 -5.09 -9.81 20.96
N LEU A 26 -6.00 -10.78 20.79
CA LEU A 26 -6.52 -11.13 19.46
C LEU A 26 -7.21 -9.96 18.78
N THR A 27 -8.05 -9.20 19.48
CA THR A 27 -8.74 -8.04 18.91
C THR A 27 -7.75 -6.98 18.42
N LEU A 28 -6.74 -6.65 19.23
CA LEU A 28 -5.71 -5.69 18.84
C LEU A 28 -4.90 -6.17 17.63
N LYS A 29 -4.54 -7.45 17.60
CA LYS A 29 -3.86 -8.05 16.45
C LYS A 29 -4.71 -7.97 15.19
N PHE A 30 -6.00 -8.31 15.27
CA PHE A 30 -6.92 -8.24 14.13
C PHE A 30 -7.05 -6.82 13.58
N ILE A 31 -7.19 -5.82 14.45
CA ILE A 31 -7.26 -4.41 14.04
C ILE A 31 -5.96 -3.98 13.37
N LEU A 32 -4.81 -4.31 13.97
CA LEU A 32 -3.51 -3.94 13.43
C LEU A 32 -3.26 -4.58 12.06
N ASP A 33 -3.53 -5.88 11.93
CA ASP A 33 -3.37 -6.60 10.66
C ASP A 33 -4.32 -6.03 9.58
N GLY A 34 -5.55 -5.65 9.96
CA GLY A 34 -6.50 -4.98 9.07
C GLY A 34 -5.97 -3.65 8.55
N VAL A 35 -5.56 -2.76 9.46
CA VAL A 35 -5.02 -1.44 9.10
C VAL A 35 -3.73 -1.56 8.28
N LEU A 36 -2.85 -2.51 8.61
CA LEU A 36 -1.64 -2.77 7.83
C LEU A 36 -1.97 -3.25 6.41
N GLY A 37 -3.02 -4.05 6.24
CA GLY A 37 -3.52 -4.47 4.93
C GLY A 37 -4.00 -3.29 4.10
N ASP A 38 -4.82 -2.42 4.69
CA ASP A 38 -5.35 -1.22 4.01
C ASP A 38 -4.24 -0.28 3.56
N ILE A 39 -3.23 -0.04 4.41
CA ILE A 39 -2.07 0.80 4.08
C ILE A 39 -1.28 0.20 2.90
N LYS A 40 -1.08 -1.12 2.87
CA LYS A 40 -0.38 -1.79 1.75
C LYS A 40 -1.16 -1.62 0.44
N THR A 41 -2.47 -1.81 0.48
CA THR A 41 -3.35 -1.61 -0.67
C THR A 41 -3.31 -0.18 -1.18
N GLN A 42 -3.38 0.81 -0.28
CA GLN A 42 -3.29 2.22 -0.64
C GLN A 42 -1.93 2.58 -1.26
N ARG A 43 -0.84 2.02 -0.71
CA ARG A 43 0.50 2.17 -1.29
C ARG A 43 0.58 1.59 -2.70
N GLY A 44 -0.04 0.44 -2.93
CA GLY A 44 -0.16 -0.16 -4.27
C GLY A 44 -0.87 0.76 -5.26
N PHE A 45 -1.99 1.37 -4.85
CA PHE A 45 -2.69 2.35 -5.67
C PHE A 45 -1.84 3.59 -5.97
N ALA A 46 -1.14 4.13 -4.97
CA ALA A 46 -0.25 5.28 -5.17
C ALA A 46 0.88 4.98 -6.17
N GLN A 47 1.49 3.79 -6.07
CA GLN A 47 2.53 3.35 -7.00
C GLN A 47 1.99 3.14 -8.42
N ALA A 48 0.80 2.56 -8.57
CA ALA A 48 0.16 2.41 -9.87
C ALA A 48 -0.17 3.77 -10.52
N LEU A 49 -0.61 4.74 -9.71
CA LEU A 49 -0.88 6.09 -10.19
C LEU A 49 0.41 6.82 -10.60
N ASP A 50 1.49 6.69 -9.82
CA ASP A 50 2.81 7.24 -10.18
C ASP A 50 3.29 6.72 -11.53
N ASN A 51 3.17 5.41 -11.77
CA ASN A 51 3.49 4.81 -13.07
C ASN A 51 2.62 5.37 -14.19
N ARG A 52 1.32 5.58 -13.94
CA ARG A 52 0.41 6.16 -14.93
C ARG A 52 0.76 7.63 -15.25
N ILE A 53 1.17 8.41 -14.26
CA ILE A 53 1.63 9.79 -14.46
C ILE A 53 2.91 9.82 -15.30
N LYS A 54 3.86 8.93 -15.04
CA LYS A 54 5.09 8.79 -15.83
C LYS A 54 4.80 8.42 -17.29
N THR A 55 3.91 7.45 -17.51
CA THR A 55 3.48 7.08 -18.87
C THR A 55 2.82 8.25 -19.59
N MET A 56 1.91 8.97 -18.91
CA MET A 56 1.23 10.13 -19.47
C MET A 56 2.20 11.26 -19.82
N ASN A 57 3.21 11.51 -18.99
CA ASN A 57 4.23 12.52 -19.25
C ASN A 57 5.01 12.20 -20.55
N ASN A 58 5.38 10.93 -20.75
CA ASN A 58 6.04 10.49 -21.98
C ASN A 58 5.12 10.62 -23.21
N GLU A 59 3.85 10.25 -23.08
CA GLU A 59 2.86 10.41 -24.15
C GLU A 59 2.67 11.88 -24.55
N VAL A 60 2.61 12.78 -23.58
CA VAL A 60 2.51 14.23 -23.83
C VAL A 60 3.73 14.74 -24.61
N VAL A 61 4.94 14.32 -24.23
CA VAL A 61 6.17 14.68 -24.97
C VAL A 61 6.15 14.12 -26.40
N ARG A 62 5.67 12.89 -26.59
CA ARG A 62 5.51 12.30 -27.92
C ARG A 62 4.51 13.07 -28.79
N ILE A 63 3.38 13.50 -28.22
CA ILE A 63 2.38 14.31 -28.92
C ILE A 63 3.00 15.65 -29.33
N ASP A 64 3.71 16.32 -28.42
CA ASP A 64 4.38 17.60 -28.69
C ASP A 64 5.34 17.49 -29.89
N VAL A 65 6.19 16.46 -29.92
CA VAL A 65 7.10 16.20 -31.05
C VAL A 65 6.34 15.94 -32.36
N SER A 66 5.24 15.19 -32.30
CA SER A 66 4.43 14.87 -33.48
C SER A 66 3.75 16.12 -34.04
N VAL A 67 3.28 17.01 -33.16
CA VAL A 67 2.70 18.31 -33.51
C VAL A 67 3.78 19.22 -34.11
N CYS A 68 4.95 19.35 -33.47
CA CYS A 68 6.08 20.11 -34.01
C CYS A 68 6.46 19.65 -35.42
N HIS A 69 6.53 18.33 -35.65
CA HIS A 69 6.79 17.77 -36.97
C HIS A 69 5.70 18.11 -37.99
N ALA A 70 4.42 18.04 -37.61
CA ALA A 70 3.30 18.37 -38.49
C ALA A 70 3.29 19.86 -38.91
N PHE A 71 3.71 20.76 -38.02
CA PHE A 71 3.77 22.20 -38.29
C PHE A 71 5.15 22.68 -38.79
N GLY A 72 6.13 21.78 -38.97
CA GLY A 72 7.49 22.13 -39.42
C GLY A 72 8.28 22.96 -38.41
N ILE A 73 7.89 22.93 -37.13
CA ILE A 73 8.54 23.65 -36.03
C ILE A 73 9.57 22.71 -35.40
N SER A 74 10.75 23.22 -35.05
CA SER A 74 11.75 22.43 -34.33
C SER A 74 11.24 22.06 -32.92
N PRO A 75 11.21 20.78 -32.54
CA PRO A 75 10.80 20.36 -31.21
C PRO A 75 11.83 20.78 -30.16
N ASP A 76 11.38 21.02 -28.92
CA ASP A 76 12.27 21.38 -27.81
C ASP A 76 13.10 20.17 -27.34
N LEU A 77 14.31 20.07 -27.86
CA LEU A 77 15.26 19.00 -27.55
C LEU A 77 15.70 19.00 -26.08
N ASN A 78 15.70 20.16 -25.40
CA ASN A 78 16.04 20.23 -23.97
C ASN A 78 14.95 19.58 -23.11
N ARG A 79 13.69 19.73 -23.51
CA ARG A 79 12.57 19.07 -22.84
C ARG A 79 12.57 17.56 -23.09
N ILE A 80 12.88 17.12 -24.31
CA ILE A 80 12.94 15.68 -24.67
C ILE A 80 14.09 14.97 -23.96
N SER A 81 15.27 15.60 -23.90
CA SER A 81 16.46 15.03 -23.22
C SER A 81 16.33 14.98 -21.70
N ARG A 82 15.44 15.79 -21.11
CA ARG A 82 15.14 15.81 -19.67
C ARG A 82 13.87 15.04 -19.30
N ALA A 83 13.03 14.70 -20.27
CA ALA A 83 11.90 13.84 -20.02
C ALA A 83 12.45 12.48 -19.59
N ASP A 84 12.19 12.08 -18.35
CA ASP A 84 12.46 10.71 -17.91
C ASP A 84 11.75 9.78 -18.88
N GLY A 85 12.53 9.09 -19.71
CA GLY A 85 12.02 8.10 -20.63
C GLY A 85 11.25 7.06 -19.83
N GLN A 86 10.23 6.46 -20.44
CA GLN A 86 9.47 5.38 -19.83
C GLN A 86 10.45 4.30 -19.37
N GLN A 87 10.75 4.25 -18.06
CA GLN A 87 11.41 3.11 -17.46
C GLN A 87 10.43 1.96 -17.64
N ASP A 88 10.73 1.09 -18.60
CA ASP A 88 9.92 -0.08 -18.85
C ASP A 88 9.88 -0.89 -17.54
N ALA A 89 8.69 -0.91 -16.93
CA ALA A 89 8.42 -1.68 -15.72
C ALA A 89 8.48 -3.20 -15.98
N ARG A 90 8.82 -3.63 -17.21
CA ARG A 90 9.16 -5.01 -17.58
C ARG A 90 10.66 -5.33 -17.50
N LYS A 91 11.45 -4.53 -16.80
CA LYS A 91 12.72 -5.03 -16.26
C LYS A 91 12.36 -5.76 -14.97
N ASP A 92 12.22 -7.08 -15.12
CA ASP A 92 11.94 -8.11 -14.09
C ASP A 92 10.59 -8.03 -13.35
#